data_AF-A0A182H948-F1
#
_entry.id   AF-A0A182H948-F1
#
_cell.length_a   1.000
_cell.length_b   1.000
_cell.length_c   1.000
_cell.angle_alpha   90.00
_cell.angle_beta   90.00
_cell.angle_gamma   90.00
#
_symmetry.space_group_name_H-M   'P 1'
#
loop_
_entity.id
_entity.type
_entity.pdbx_description
1 polymer ?
#
loop_
_entity_poly.entity_id
_entity_poly.type
_entity_poly.pdbx_seq_one_letter_code
_entity_poly.pdbx_strand_id
1 'polypeptide(L)'
;MKLLLVLSVVATVAFASVNAAPRLTGGSNTVPGQFPAAVSIHSPDFLHCGGTILNRQHVLTAGECVMHSTTFTLINPFWLRVIAGDVNLVSASIRREVRNVTHLFVHPNYNRLTGNNNLAVIRVNTMFPEFHNTIEPALINTRILADNTQCQFAGWGAQTNAPGAQLVPFQRFVTAPIISTAQCNAANVHANRVLSTMLCAGSIAASTDTVCQGNIGGGLYCNGQLTGVLSFGITCATANNPGVYIDVRQYRAWIDSQFTRTDNPAPGWAPNPL
;
A
#
# COMPACT_ATOMS: atom_id res chain seq x y z
N MET A 1 69.42 -15.51 27.79
CA MET A 1 68.05 -15.08 28.16
C MET A 1 67.13 -15.42 26.98
N LYS A 2 66.36 -16.51 27.06
CA LYS A 2 65.48 -17.00 25.96
C LYS A 2 64.15 -16.24 26.03
N LEU A 3 63.82 -15.46 24.99
CA LEU A 3 62.52 -14.81 24.86
C LEU A 3 61.56 -15.77 24.14
N LEU A 4 60.55 -16.29 24.86
CA LEU A 4 59.45 -17.04 24.27
C LEU A 4 58.44 -16.06 23.66
N LEU A 5 58.22 -16.16 22.35
CA LEU A 5 57.09 -15.53 21.67
C LEU A 5 55.84 -16.39 21.88
N VAL A 6 54.87 -15.86 22.63
CA VAL A 6 53.54 -16.47 22.78
C VAL A 6 52.67 -15.96 21.62
N LEU A 7 52.33 -16.84 20.68
CA LEU A 7 51.37 -16.55 19.62
C LEU A 7 49.94 -16.67 20.18
N SER A 8 49.25 -15.56 20.37
CA SER A 8 47.84 -15.55 20.74
C SER A 8 46.98 -15.80 19.49
N VAL A 9 46.36 -16.97 19.42
CA VAL A 9 45.33 -17.28 18.42
C VAL A 9 44.05 -16.57 18.81
N VAL A 10 43.72 -15.49 18.10
CA VAL A 10 42.42 -14.82 18.24
C VAL A 10 41.40 -15.63 17.44
N ALA A 11 40.58 -16.41 18.14
CA ALA A 11 39.44 -17.08 17.53
C ALA A 11 38.38 -16.03 17.16
N THR A 12 38.20 -15.79 15.87
CA THR A 12 37.10 -14.97 15.35
C THR A 12 35.79 -15.73 15.52
N VAL A 13 34.99 -15.33 16.51
CA VAL A 13 33.61 -15.80 16.63
C VAL A 13 32.80 -15.12 15.52
N ALA A 14 32.50 -15.85 14.46
CA ALA A 14 31.55 -15.44 13.45
C ALA A 14 30.15 -15.46 14.08
N PHE A 15 29.61 -14.30 14.43
CA PHE A 15 28.20 -14.15 14.75
C PHE A 15 27.41 -14.36 13.46
N ALA A 16 26.87 -15.57 13.26
CA ALA A 16 25.80 -15.75 12.30
C ALA A 16 24.64 -14.85 12.72
N SER A 17 24.34 -13.83 11.92
CA SER A 17 23.12 -13.04 12.08
C SER A 17 21.95 -14.02 11.96
N VAL A 18 21.25 -14.26 13.06
CA VAL A 18 19.95 -14.93 13.03
C VAL A 18 19.03 -13.99 12.25
N ASN A 19 18.89 -14.23 10.95
CA ASN A 19 17.82 -13.67 10.13
C ASN A 19 16.51 -14.30 10.62
N ALA A 20 16.02 -13.82 11.75
CA ALA A 20 14.72 -14.19 12.29
C ALA A 20 13.66 -13.72 11.29
N ALA A 21 12.90 -14.69 10.78
CA ALA A 21 12.03 -14.57 9.62
C ALA A 21 11.06 -13.39 9.71
N PRO A 22 10.83 -12.63 8.63
CA PRO A 22 9.92 -11.50 8.68
C PRO A 22 8.50 -12.03 8.33
N ARG A 23 7.43 -11.65 9.06
CA ARG A 23 6.03 -11.97 8.65
C ARG A 23 5.04 -10.78 8.49
N LEU A 24 4.56 -10.55 7.23
CA LEU A 24 3.16 -10.42 6.83
C LEU A 24 2.75 -11.91 6.80
N THR A 25 1.84 -12.43 6.01
CA THR A 25 2.14 -13.82 5.61
C THR A 25 3.39 -13.66 4.72
N GLY A 26 4.54 -14.22 5.08
CA GLY A 26 5.81 -13.99 4.33
C GLY A 26 6.28 -12.52 4.23
N GLY A 27 7.26 -12.23 3.37
CA GLY A 27 7.81 -10.89 3.11
C GLY A 27 9.01 -10.46 3.97
N SER A 28 9.54 -9.26 3.71
CA SER A 28 10.73 -8.69 4.38
C SER A 28 10.41 -7.39 5.13
N ASN A 29 11.15 -7.15 6.21
CA ASN A 29 11.10 -5.86 6.91
C ASN A 29 11.64 -4.76 5.99
N THR A 30 10.93 -3.64 5.90
CA THR A 30 11.45 -2.47 5.18
C THR A 30 12.51 -1.74 6.01
N VAL A 31 13.47 -1.10 5.34
CA VAL A 31 14.33 -0.11 5.97
C VAL A 31 13.74 1.30 5.82
N PRO A 32 14.05 2.26 6.73
CA PRO A 32 13.60 3.64 6.59
C PRO A 32 13.94 4.22 5.21
N GLY A 33 12.95 4.79 4.53
CA GLY A 33 13.12 5.40 3.21
C GLY A 33 13.12 4.42 2.03
N GLN A 34 12.93 3.11 2.25
CA GLN A 34 12.83 2.15 1.15
C GLN A 34 11.58 2.38 0.28
N PHE A 35 10.46 2.76 0.89
CA PHE A 35 9.21 3.13 0.21
C PHE A 35 8.79 4.53 0.66
N PRO A 36 9.50 5.59 0.21
CA PRO A 36 9.39 6.93 0.80
C PRO A 36 8.05 7.62 0.47
N ALA A 37 7.31 7.10 -0.52
CA ALA A 37 5.98 7.57 -0.85
C ALA A 37 4.88 6.86 -0.05
N ALA A 38 5.16 5.72 0.59
CA ALA A 38 4.15 4.95 1.29
C ALA A 38 3.70 5.66 2.57
N VAL A 39 2.38 5.67 2.81
CA VAL A 39 1.79 6.27 4.01
C VAL A 39 0.79 5.32 4.66
N SER A 40 0.63 5.49 5.96
CA SER A 40 -0.48 4.93 6.72
C SER A 40 -1.60 5.96 6.82
N ILE A 41 -2.83 5.53 6.54
CA ILE A 41 -4.04 6.33 6.68
C ILE A 41 -4.85 5.72 7.81
N HIS A 42 -5.12 6.53 8.82
CA HIS A 42 -6.05 6.16 9.89
C HIS A 42 -7.40 6.77 9.58
N SER A 43 -8.44 5.93 9.60
CA SER A 43 -9.83 6.33 9.44
C SER A 43 -10.67 5.78 10.60
N PRO A 44 -11.87 6.33 10.87
CA PRO A 44 -12.75 5.79 11.91
C PRO A 44 -13.23 4.36 11.62
N ASP A 45 -13.52 4.05 10.35
CA ASP A 45 -14.14 2.79 9.93
C ASP A 45 -13.11 1.69 9.68
N PHE A 46 -11.91 2.07 9.23
CA PHE A 46 -10.80 1.16 8.99
C PHE A 46 -9.67 1.48 9.95
N LEU A 47 -9.29 0.49 10.77
CA LEU A 47 -8.15 0.58 11.68
C LEU A 47 -6.88 1.06 10.94
N HIS A 48 -6.73 0.67 9.67
CA HIS A 48 -5.63 1.11 8.82
C HIS A 48 -5.96 0.92 7.33
N CYS A 49 -5.57 1.92 6.54
CA CYS A 49 -5.41 1.83 5.10
C CYS A 49 -3.99 2.27 4.70
N GLY A 50 -3.53 1.79 3.56
CA GLY A 50 -2.34 2.30 2.89
C GLY A 50 -2.65 3.47 1.97
N GLY A 51 -1.62 4.23 1.63
CA GLY A 51 -1.67 5.24 0.58
C GLY A 51 -0.30 5.51 -0.02
N THR A 52 -0.26 6.35 -1.05
CA THR A 52 0.97 6.76 -1.74
C THR A 52 1.00 8.26 -1.97
N ILE A 53 2.05 8.95 -1.54
CA ILE A 53 2.28 10.38 -1.80
C ILE A 53 2.51 10.59 -3.29
N LEU A 54 1.71 11.46 -3.91
CA LEU A 54 1.84 11.83 -5.33
C LEU A 54 2.56 13.16 -5.53
N ASN A 55 2.40 14.06 -4.58
CA ASN A 55 3.10 15.34 -4.52
C ASN A 55 3.08 15.83 -3.07
N ARG A 56 3.60 17.04 -2.83
CA ARG A 56 3.74 17.59 -1.49
C ARG A 56 2.43 17.74 -0.71
N GLN A 57 1.27 17.67 -1.34
CA GLN A 57 -0.02 17.87 -0.64
C GLN A 57 -1.07 16.80 -0.93
N HIS A 58 -0.77 15.82 -1.77
CA HIS A 58 -1.75 14.84 -2.24
C HIS A 58 -1.26 13.40 -2.05
N VAL A 59 -2.18 12.57 -1.57
CA VAL A 59 -1.98 11.13 -1.35
C VAL A 59 -3.03 10.37 -2.15
N LEU A 60 -2.61 9.36 -2.90
CA LEU A 60 -3.47 8.40 -3.57
C LEU A 60 -3.78 7.23 -2.62
N THR A 61 -5.02 6.76 -2.63
CA THR A 61 -5.45 5.57 -1.87
C THR A 61 -6.66 4.94 -2.58
N ALA A 62 -7.24 3.90 -1.99
CA ALA A 62 -8.49 3.31 -2.45
C ALA A 62 -9.68 4.17 -2.04
N GLY A 63 -10.74 4.15 -2.86
CA GLY A 63 -12.00 4.83 -2.54
C GLY A 63 -12.63 4.33 -1.24
N GLU A 64 -12.58 3.02 -1.00
CA GLU A 64 -13.06 2.39 0.22
C GLU A 64 -12.46 2.98 1.50
N CYS A 65 -11.19 3.39 1.48
CA CYS A 65 -10.48 3.92 2.66
C CYS A 65 -11.01 5.26 3.18
N VAL A 66 -11.83 5.95 2.39
CA VAL A 66 -12.36 7.29 2.71
C VAL A 66 -13.89 7.30 2.71
N MET A 67 -14.51 6.13 2.65
CA MET A 67 -15.94 5.91 2.62
C MET A 67 -16.36 5.14 3.87
N HIS A 68 -17.52 5.46 4.44
CA HIS A 68 -18.10 4.68 5.51
C HIS A 68 -18.46 3.28 5.01
N SER A 69 -18.03 2.26 5.75
CA SER A 69 -18.20 0.84 5.41
C SER A 69 -19.67 0.41 5.37
N THR A 70 -20.51 1.02 6.21
CA THR A 70 -21.94 0.66 6.36
C THR A 70 -22.84 1.49 5.45
N THR A 71 -22.73 2.81 5.48
CA THR A 71 -23.61 3.73 4.74
C THR A 71 -23.15 3.98 3.31
N PHE A 72 -21.90 3.65 2.97
CA PHE A 72 -21.29 3.96 1.68
C PHE A 72 -21.37 5.45 1.32
N THR A 73 -21.15 6.30 2.32
CA THR A 73 -21.05 7.76 2.18
C THR A 73 -19.64 8.22 2.52
N LEU A 74 -19.24 9.39 2.03
CA LEU A 74 -17.92 9.96 2.29
C LEU A 74 -17.71 10.24 3.79
N ILE A 75 -16.56 9.84 4.32
CA ILE A 75 -16.17 10.16 5.69
C ILE A 75 -15.84 11.66 5.77
N ASN A 76 -16.10 12.30 6.91
CA ASN A 76 -15.64 13.66 7.11
C ASN A 76 -14.09 13.71 7.21
N PRO A 77 -13.39 14.53 6.39
CA PRO A 77 -11.93 14.60 6.35
C PRO A 77 -11.28 14.89 7.70
N PHE A 78 -11.98 15.59 8.60
CA PHE A 78 -11.51 15.91 9.95
C PHE A 78 -11.10 14.67 10.75
N TRP A 79 -11.70 13.51 10.48
CA TRP A 79 -11.42 12.27 11.19
C TRP A 79 -10.22 11.50 10.65
N LEU A 80 -9.68 11.87 9.50
CA LEU A 80 -8.59 11.15 8.87
C LEU A 80 -7.24 11.76 9.27
N ARG A 81 -6.25 10.88 9.42
CA ARG A 81 -4.84 11.25 9.61
C ARG A 81 -3.99 10.48 8.61
N VAL A 82 -3.03 11.17 8.02
CA VAL A 82 -1.99 10.56 7.17
C VAL A 82 -0.68 10.56 7.93
N ILE A 83 -0.04 9.40 8.04
CA ILE A 83 1.25 9.20 8.71
C ILE A 83 2.28 8.81 7.64
N ALA A 84 3.36 9.56 7.56
CA ALA A 84 4.43 9.40 6.57
C ALA A 84 5.82 9.39 7.23
N GLY A 85 6.82 8.87 6.51
CA GLY A 85 8.23 9.00 6.89
C GLY A 85 8.72 8.05 7.97
N ASP A 86 7.86 7.14 8.45
CA ASP A 86 8.16 6.19 9.51
C ASP A 86 7.77 4.77 9.08
N VAL A 87 8.63 3.81 9.42
CA VAL A 87 8.37 2.38 9.17
C VAL A 87 7.65 1.72 10.35
N ASN A 88 7.70 2.28 11.56
CA ASN A 88 6.97 1.76 12.71
C ASN A 88 5.79 2.68 13.02
N LEU A 89 4.58 2.16 13.23
CA LEU A 89 3.38 2.96 13.56
C LEU A 89 3.18 3.16 15.07
N VAL A 90 3.77 2.30 15.90
CA VAL A 90 3.62 2.36 17.37
C VAL A 90 4.73 3.21 17.98
N SER A 91 5.99 2.85 17.76
CA SER A 91 7.13 3.62 18.26
C SER A 91 7.50 4.71 17.27
N ALA A 92 7.13 5.95 17.58
CA ALA A 92 7.36 7.09 16.69
C ALA A 92 8.85 7.40 16.52
N SER A 93 9.29 7.39 15.27
CA SER A 93 10.58 7.91 14.86
C SER A 93 10.56 9.45 14.84
N ILE A 94 11.73 10.06 14.99
CA ILE A 94 11.93 11.50 14.76
C ILE A 94 11.60 11.94 13.32
N ARG A 95 11.51 10.99 12.39
CA ARG A 95 11.16 11.23 10.97
C ARG A 95 9.65 11.14 10.71
N ARG A 96 8.84 10.84 11.73
CA ARG A 96 7.40 10.68 11.54
C ARG A 96 6.76 12.03 11.29
N GLU A 97 6.05 12.12 10.19
CA GLU A 97 5.20 13.27 9.86
C GLU A 97 3.74 12.85 9.91
N VAL A 98 2.92 13.56 10.68
CA VAL A 98 1.47 13.36 10.74
C VAL A 98 0.79 14.56 10.09
N ARG A 99 -0.22 14.30 9.25
CA ARG A 99 -0.97 15.31 8.53
C ARG A 99 -2.47 15.17 8.77
N ASN A 100 -3.12 16.31 8.98
CA ASN A 100 -4.58 16.38 8.95
C ASN A 100 -5.05 16.40 7.50
N VAL A 101 -6.23 15.86 7.26
CA VAL A 101 -6.86 15.85 5.95
C VAL A 101 -7.82 17.02 5.82
N THR A 102 -7.83 17.64 4.65
CA THR A 102 -8.72 18.79 4.33
C THR A 102 -9.77 18.44 3.30
N HIS A 103 -9.43 17.63 2.29
CA HIS A 103 -10.33 17.24 1.21
C HIS A 103 -10.16 15.77 0.87
N LEU A 104 -11.26 15.15 0.45
CA LEU A 104 -11.35 13.78 -0.02
C LEU A 104 -12.01 13.79 -1.40
N PHE A 105 -11.32 13.21 -2.38
CA PHE A 105 -11.80 13.13 -3.75
C PHE A 105 -11.90 11.67 -4.15
N VAL A 106 -13.09 11.09 -4.06
CA VAL A 106 -13.36 9.71 -4.50
C VAL A 106 -13.77 9.72 -5.96
N HIS A 107 -13.36 8.70 -6.71
CA HIS A 107 -13.80 8.57 -8.09
C HIS A 107 -15.35 8.47 -8.15
N PRO A 108 -16.05 9.32 -8.94
CA PRO A 108 -17.51 9.43 -8.90
C PRO A 108 -18.23 8.15 -9.34
N ASN A 109 -17.55 7.29 -10.09
CA ASN A 109 -18.07 5.99 -10.54
C ASN A 109 -17.52 4.80 -9.71
N TYR A 110 -17.04 5.03 -8.48
CA TYR A 110 -16.61 3.94 -7.61
C TYR A 110 -17.78 2.99 -7.32
N ASN A 111 -17.62 1.72 -7.70
CA ASN A 111 -18.58 0.65 -7.44
C ASN A 111 -17.99 -0.35 -6.43
N ARG A 112 -18.50 -0.34 -5.19
CA ARG A 112 -18.05 -1.23 -4.11
C ARG A 112 -18.30 -2.72 -4.34
N LEU A 113 -19.28 -3.08 -5.18
CA LEU A 113 -19.61 -4.48 -5.44
C LEU A 113 -18.58 -5.12 -6.39
N THR A 114 -18.20 -4.38 -7.43
CA THR A 114 -17.23 -4.87 -8.42
C THR A 114 -15.79 -4.55 -8.04
N GLY A 115 -15.57 -3.48 -7.27
CA GLY A 115 -14.26 -2.87 -7.04
C GLY A 115 -13.86 -1.91 -8.17
N ASN A 116 -14.75 -1.65 -9.13
CA ASN A 116 -14.45 -0.75 -10.25
C ASN A 116 -14.26 0.68 -9.76
N ASN A 117 -13.24 1.37 -10.28
CA ASN A 117 -12.84 2.71 -9.89
C ASN A 117 -12.65 2.89 -8.36
N ASN A 118 -12.17 1.87 -7.64
CA ASN A 118 -11.86 1.97 -6.21
C ASN A 118 -10.62 2.84 -5.95
N LEU A 119 -10.75 4.15 -6.14
CA LEU A 119 -9.65 5.10 -6.12
C LEU A 119 -10.08 6.42 -5.47
N ALA A 120 -9.21 7.00 -4.66
CA ALA A 120 -9.39 8.30 -4.05
C ALA A 120 -8.09 9.10 -3.94
N VAL A 121 -8.19 10.43 -3.99
CA VAL A 121 -7.12 11.37 -3.68
C VAL A 121 -7.46 12.11 -2.40
N ILE A 122 -6.51 12.14 -1.46
CA ILE A 122 -6.57 12.87 -0.20
C ILE A 122 -5.72 14.13 -0.33
N ARG A 123 -6.25 15.28 0.09
CA ARG A 123 -5.45 16.50 0.28
C ARG A 123 -5.16 16.76 1.74
N VAL A 124 -3.88 16.91 2.08
CA VAL A 124 -3.44 17.25 3.44
C VAL A 124 -3.37 18.75 3.70
N ASN A 125 -3.47 19.16 4.97
CA ASN A 125 -3.45 20.57 5.38
C ASN A 125 -2.07 21.22 5.24
N THR A 126 -1.01 20.48 5.59
CA THR A 126 0.38 20.96 5.56
C THR A 126 1.15 20.15 4.54
N MET A 127 1.92 20.83 3.69
CA MET A 127 2.74 20.15 2.70
C MET A 127 3.77 19.22 3.36
N PHE A 128 4.05 18.10 2.72
CA PHE A 128 5.19 17.25 3.04
C PHE A 128 6.50 18.03 2.79
N PRO A 129 7.52 17.83 3.64
CA PRO A 129 8.82 18.46 3.48
C PRO A 129 9.51 18.01 2.19
N GLU A 130 10.33 18.90 1.62
CA GLU A 130 11.24 18.53 0.55
C GLU A 130 12.51 17.92 1.15
N PHE A 131 13.17 17.02 0.42
CA PHE A 131 14.47 16.42 0.80
C PHE A 131 14.47 15.70 2.17
N HIS A 132 13.39 14.98 2.50
CA HIS A 132 13.21 14.36 3.81
C HIS A 132 13.93 13.00 3.99
N ASN A 133 14.56 12.45 2.94
CA ASN A 133 15.20 11.11 2.86
C ASN A 133 14.28 9.91 3.13
N THR A 134 13.13 10.10 3.80
CA THR A 134 12.12 9.05 4.05
C THR A 134 10.72 9.44 3.60
N ILE A 135 10.56 10.65 3.05
CA ILE A 135 9.32 11.14 2.46
C ILE A 135 9.65 11.71 1.08
N GLU A 136 9.17 11.06 0.04
CA GLU A 136 9.33 11.48 -1.35
C GLU A 136 8.08 11.11 -2.16
N PRO A 137 7.61 11.97 -3.07
CA PRO A 137 6.51 11.61 -3.96
C PRO A 137 6.87 10.44 -4.88
N ALA A 138 5.92 9.56 -5.12
CA ALA A 138 6.09 8.47 -6.08
C ALA A 138 6.07 9.00 -7.52
N LEU A 139 6.93 8.42 -8.37
CA LEU A 139 6.80 8.52 -9.81
C LEU A 139 5.74 7.53 -10.29
N ILE A 140 4.74 8.01 -11.04
CA ILE A 140 3.74 7.14 -11.65
C ILE A 140 4.34 6.43 -12.86
N ASN A 141 4.16 5.13 -12.92
CA ASN A 141 4.47 4.32 -14.09
C ASN A 141 3.41 4.54 -15.17
N THR A 142 3.84 4.93 -16.37
CA THR A 142 2.96 5.15 -17.53
C THR A 142 3.03 4.04 -18.56
N ARG A 143 3.88 3.03 -18.35
CA ARG A 143 4.12 1.94 -19.29
C ARG A 143 3.18 0.77 -19.05
N ILE A 144 2.87 0.05 -20.13
CA ILE A 144 2.30 -1.30 -20.03
C ILE A 144 3.41 -2.22 -19.54
N LEU A 145 3.12 -3.01 -18.52
CA LEU A 145 4.05 -4.00 -18.00
C LEU A 145 3.81 -5.34 -18.65
N ALA A 146 4.90 -6.08 -18.90
CA ALA A 146 4.82 -7.46 -19.32
C ALA A 146 4.42 -8.36 -18.14
N ASP A 147 3.80 -9.49 -18.44
CA ASP A 147 3.57 -10.55 -17.47
C ASP A 147 4.89 -10.96 -16.80
N ASN A 148 4.82 -11.36 -15.54
CA ASN A 148 5.98 -11.71 -14.70
C ASN A 148 6.94 -10.55 -14.38
N THR A 149 6.64 -9.31 -14.76
CA THR A 149 7.37 -8.14 -14.26
C THR A 149 7.32 -8.15 -12.74
N GLN A 150 8.49 -8.10 -12.09
CA GLN A 150 8.60 -8.11 -10.63
C GLN A 150 8.22 -6.75 -10.07
N CYS A 151 7.23 -6.74 -9.18
CA CYS A 151 6.80 -5.55 -8.45
C CYS A 151 6.90 -5.78 -6.95
N GLN A 152 6.88 -4.71 -6.19
CA GLN A 152 6.94 -4.73 -4.74
C GLN A 152 5.72 -4.03 -4.16
N PHE A 153 5.08 -4.66 -3.19
CA PHE A 153 4.03 -4.06 -2.39
C PHE A 153 4.56 -3.82 -0.98
N ALA A 154 4.28 -2.66 -0.38
CA ALA A 154 4.66 -2.35 0.99
C ALA A 154 3.47 -1.86 1.83
N GLY A 155 3.39 -2.31 3.10
CA GLY A 155 2.30 -1.93 4.01
C GLY A 155 2.48 -2.43 5.44
N TRP A 156 1.46 -2.18 6.28
CA TRP A 156 1.40 -2.50 7.72
C TRP A 156 0.23 -3.42 8.08
N GLY A 157 -0.32 -4.14 7.09
CA GLY A 157 -1.44 -5.04 7.32
C GLY A 157 -1.14 -6.19 8.29
N ALA A 158 -2.20 -6.93 8.61
CA ALA A 158 -2.14 -8.12 9.44
C ALA A 158 -1.31 -9.24 8.80
N GLN A 159 -0.99 -10.27 9.58
CA GLN A 159 -0.31 -11.48 9.09
C GLN A 159 -1.26 -12.63 8.75
N THR A 160 -2.50 -12.57 9.24
CA THR A 160 -3.49 -13.65 9.16
C THR A 160 -4.87 -13.09 8.82
N ASN A 161 -5.76 -13.95 8.33
CA ASN A 161 -7.19 -13.64 8.13
C ASN A 161 -8.02 -13.86 9.41
N ALA A 162 -7.39 -14.04 10.58
CA ALA A 162 -8.13 -14.33 11.80
C ALA A 162 -9.03 -13.14 12.16
N PRO A 163 -10.30 -13.36 12.58
CA PRO A 163 -11.12 -12.28 13.12
C PRO A 163 -10.38 -11.57 14.25
N GLY A 164 -10.26 -10.24 14.15
CA GLY A 164 -9.52 -9.43 15.13
C GLY A 164 -7.99 -9.51 15.02
N ALA A 165 -7.45 -10.03 13.91
CA ALA A 165 -6.01 -10.04 13.65
C ALA A 165 -5.43 -8.63 13.79
N GLN A 166 -4.36 -8.53 14.57
CA GLN A 166 -3.68 -7.27 14.82
C GLN A 166 -2.82 -6.88 13.62
N LEU A 167 -2.75 -5.58 13.35
CA LEU A 167 -1.84 -5.02 12.36
C LEU A 167 -0.39 -5.21 12.79
N VAL A 168 0.49 -5.39 11.81
CA VAL A 168 1.92 -5.39 12.10
C VAL A 168 2.37 -3.93 12.15
N PRO A 169 2.85 -3.44 13.30
CA PRO A 169 3.18 -2.02 13.43
C PRO A 169 4.41 -1.63 12.61
N PHE A 170 5.23 -2.59 12.20
CA PHE A 170 6.41 -2.38 11.38
C PHE A 170 6.08 -2.60 9.90
N GLN A 171 6.54 -1.71 9.01
CA GLN A 171 6.29 -1.76 7.57
C GLN A 171 7.05 -2.92 6.95
N ARG A 172 6.38 -3.58 6.02
CA ARG A 172 6.89 -4.77 5.37
C ARG A 172 6.61 -4.72 3.90
N PHE A 173 7.40 -5.46 3.14
CA PHE A 173 7.20 -5.60 1.70
C PHE A 173 7.22 -7.04 1.23
N VAL A 174 6.51 -7.29 0.13
CA VAL A 174 6.49 -8.56 -0.60
C VAL A 174 6.76 -8.30 -2.07
N THR A 175 7.39 -9.27 -2.75
CA THR A 175 7.51 -9.26 -4.20
C THR A 175 6.28 -9.92 -4.80
N ALA A 176 5.63 -9.23 -5.73
CA ALA A 176 4.41 -9.67 -6.38
C ALA A 176 4.57 -9.50 -7.91
N PRO A 177 4.79 -10.58 -8.68
CA PRO A 177 4.88 -10.48 -10.13
C PRO A 177 3.53 -10.13 -10.74
N ILE A 178 3.54 -9.41 -11.87
CA ILE A 178 2.33 -9.19 -12.68
C ILE A 178 1.81 -10.52 -13.21
N ILE A 179 0.51 -10.76 -13.03
CA ILE A 179 -0.24 -11.91 -13.54
C ILE A 179 -1.08 -11.43 -14.72
N SER A 180 -1.08 -12.20 -15.81
CA SER A 180 -1.89 -11.87 -16.99
C SER A 180 -3.37 -11.76 -16.64
N THR A 181 -4.09 -10.85 -17.29
CA THR A 181 -5.53 -10.69 -17.10
C THR A 181 -6.29 -11.99 -17.38
N ALA A 182 -5.86 -12.77 -18.37
CA ALA A 182 -6.47 -14.06 -18.71
C ALA A 182 -6.36 -15.09 -17.56
N GLN A 183 -5.17 -15.24 -16.97
CA GLN A 183 -4.99 -16.13 -15.82
C GLN A 183 -5.76 -15.62 -14.60
N CYS A 184 -5.71 -14.31 -14.35
CA CYS A 184 -6.40 -13.72 -13.21
C CYS A 184 -7.93 -13.86 -13.31
N ASN A 185 -8.48 -13.85 -14.53
CA ASN A 185 -9.91 -14.02 -14.80
C ASN A 185 -10.35 -15.47 -15.02
N ALA A 186 -9.47 -16.46 -14.83
CA ALA A 186 -9.87 -17.85 -14.84
C ALA A 186 -11.06 -18.10 -13.89
N ALA A 187 -11.92 -19.05 -14.25
CA ALA A 187 -13.19 -19.29 -13.55
C ALA A 187 -13.04 -19.57 -12.05
N ASN A 188 -11.92 -20.19 -11.65
CA ASN A 188 -11.60 -20.50 -10.26
C ASN A 188 -10.82 -19.42 -9.53
N VAL A 189 -10.44 -18.33 -10.21
CA VAL A 189 -9.64 -17.21 -9.65
C VAL A 189 -10.54 -16.00 -9.39
N HIS A 190 -10.69 -15.08 -10.34
CA HIS A 190 -11.61 -13.94 -10.22
C HIS A 190 -12.82 -14.00 -11.17
N ALA A 191 -12.97 -15.06 -11.98
CA ALA A 191 -14.15 -15.30 -12.81
C ALA A 191 -14.60 -14.07 -13.64
N ASN A 192 -13.70 -13.53 -14.47
CA ASN A 192 -13.92 -12.33 -15.30
C ASN A 192 -14.18 -11.01 -14.56
N ARG A 193 -13.95 -10.94 -13.24
CA ARG A 193 -14.13 -9.70 -12.46
C ARG A 193 -13.04 -8.65 -12.71
N VAL A 194 -11.84 -9.03 -13.15
CA VAL A 194 -10.72 -8.11 -13.35
C VAL A 194 -10.85 -7.39 -14.69
N LEU A 195 -11.07 -6.08 -14.63
CA LEU A 195 -11.28 -5.21 -15.79
C LEU A 195 -9.95 -4.74 -16.40
N SER A 196 -10.00 -4.17 -17.61
CA SER A 196 -8.82 -3.58 -18.28
C SER A 196 -8.22 -2.37 -17.56
N THR A 197 -8.97 -1.76 -16.63
CA THR A 197 -8.53 -0.67 -15.74
C THR A 197 -7.90 -1.19 -14.44
N MET A 198 -7.65 -2.50 -14.35
CA MET A 198 -7.11 -3.17 -13.18
C MET A 198 -5.89 -4.01 -13.55
N LEU A 199 -5.05 -4.26 -12.56
CA LEU A 199 -3.87 -5.13 -12.65
C LEU A 199 -4.00 -6.24 -11.62
N CYS A 200 -3.43 -7.39 -11.94
CA CYS A 200 -3.36 -8.54 -11.04
C CYS A 200 -1.90 -8.82 -10.72
N ALA A 201 -1.57 -9.01 -9.44
CA ALA A 201 -0.19 -9.30 -9.05
C ALA A 201 -0.11 -10.21 -7.82
N GLY A 202 0.98 -10.97 -7.73
CA GLY A 202 1.24 -11.90 -6.64
C GLY A 202 1.27 -13.34 -7.13
N SER A 203 0.58 -14.23 -6.42
CA SER A 203 0.59 -15.67 -6.70
C SER A 203 -0.83 -16.21 -6.86
N ILE A 204 -1.03 -17.05 -7.88
CA ILE A 204 -2.25 -17.87 -8.01
C ILE A 204 -2.16 -19.09 -7.09
N ALA A 205 -0.97 -19.66 -6.89
CA ALA A 205 -0.77 -20.71 -5.89
C ALA A 205 -0.84 -20.12 -4.47
N ALA A 206 -1.18 -20.96 -3.49
CA ALA A 206 -1.02 -20.58 -2.10
C ALA A 206 0.44 -20.20 -1.83
N SER A 207 0.67 -19.01 -1.30
CA SER A 207 2.01 -18.49 -1.04
C SER A 207 2.00 -17.72 0.26
N THR A 208 3.03 -17.89 1.08
CA THR A 208 3.15 -17.02 2.24
C THR A 208 3.34 -15.59 1.79
N ASP A 209 4.13 -15.27 0.75
CA ASP A 209 4.41 -13.90 0.31
C ASP A 209 3.21 -13.24 -0.41
N THR A 210 2.19 -12.87 0.36
CA THR A 210 0.92 -12.32 -0.15
C THR A 210 0.49 -11.11 0.67
N VAL A 211 -0.36 -10.29 0.05
CA VAL A 211 -0.96 -9.14 0.73
C VAL A 211 -2.15 -9.59 1.57
N CYS A 212 -2.19 -9.13 2.81
CA CYS A 212 -3.16 -9.55 3.83
C CYS A 212 -4.01 -8.36 4.29
N GLN A 213 -4.99 -8.58 5.17
CA GLN A 213 -5.94 -7.54 5.60
C GLN A 213 -5.24 -6.28 6.14
N GLY A 214 -5.87 -5.11 5.97
CA GLY A 214 -5.30 -3.81 6.38
C GLY A 214 -4.35 -3.17 5.38
N ASN A 215 -4.16 -3.74 4.19
CA ASN A 215 -3.26 -3.19 3.16
C ASN A 215 -3.98 -2.42 2.04
N ILE A 216 -5.32 -2.31 2.08
CA ILE A 216 -6.14 -1.63 1.06
C ILE A 216 -5.62 -0.21 0.84
N GLY A 217 -5.57 0.24 -0.42
CA GLY A 217 -5.07 1.56 -0.80
C GLY A 217 -3.55 1.69 -0.87
N GLY A 218 -2.80 0.69 -0.40
CA GLY A 218 -1.34 0.65 -0.53
C GLY A 218 -0.88 0.59 -2.00
N GLY A 219 0.31 1.15 -2.26
CA GLY A 219 0.90 1.19 -3.60
C GLY A 219 1.60 -0.11 -3.99
N LEU A 220 1.43 -0.50 -5.25
CA LEU A 220 2.26 -1.50 -5.94
C LEU A 220 3.31 -0.78 -6.79
N TYR A 221 4.58 -1.08 -6.55
CA TYR A 221 5.73 -0.42 -7.18
C TYR A 221 6.46 -1.38 -8.11
N CYS A 222 6.52 -1.08 -9.40
CA CYS A 222 7.24 -1.88 -10.39
C CYS A 222 8.40 -1.03 -10.93
N ASN A 223 9.62 -1.56 -10.94
CA ASN A 223 10.82 -0.78 -11.28
C ASN A 223 10.94 0.55 -10.49
N GLY A 224 10.52 0.55 -9.22
CA GLY A 224 10.52 1.73 -8.35
C GLY A 224 9.41 2.76 -8.62
N GLN A 225 8.49 2.49 -9.56
CA GLN A 225 7.42 3.42 -9.93
C GLN A 225 6.04 2.91 -9.50
N LEU A 226 5.20 3.82 -9.00
CA LEU A 226 3.82 3.52 -8.62
C LEU A 226 3.03 3.06 -9.86
N THR A 227 2.60 1.81 -9.82
CA THR A 227 1.90 1.15 -10.92
C THR A 227 0.45 0.85 -10.54
N GLY A 228 0.21 0.44 -9.29
CA GLY A 228 -1.12 0.03 -8.84
C GLY A 228 -1.49 0.57 -7.46
N VAL A 229 -2.79 0.64 -7.18
CA VAL A 229 -3.35 0.86 -5.84
C VAL A 229 -4.15 -0.36 -5.44
N LEU A 230 -3.83 -1.00 -4.32
CA LEU A 230 -4.50 -2.24 -3.90
C LEU A 230 -5.98 -1.99 -3.65
N SER A 231 -6.84 -2.77 -4.31
CA SER A 231 -8.29 -2.67 -4.21
C SER A 231 -8.92 -3.89 -3.53
N PHE A 232 -8.69 -5.09 -4.05
CA PHE A 232 -9.29 -6.33 -3.52
C PHE A 232 -8.39 -7.54 -3.77
N GLY A 233 -8.90 -8.76 -3.53
CA GLY A 233 -8.10 -9.97 -3.66
C GLY A 233 -7.15 -10.14 -2.47
N ILE A 234 -7.63 -9.78 -1.29
CA ILE A 234 -6.83 -9.73 -0.07
C ILE A 234 -7.15 -10.96 0.76
N THR A 235 -6.35 -12.00 0.57
CA THR A 235 -6.39 -13.20 1.41
C THR A 235 -4.99 -13.61 1.78
N CYS A 236 -4.76 -13.77 3.08
CA CYS A 236 -3.49 -14.20 3.63
C CYS A 236 -3.22 -15.66 3.22
N ALA A 237 -2.20 -15.88 2.38
CA ALA A 237 -1.69 -17.17 1.91
C ALA A 237 -2.68 -18.17 1.30
N THR A 238 -3.73 -17.67 0.64
CA THR A 238 -4.73 -18.53 -0.01
C THR A 238 -4.51 -18.60 -1.51
N ALA A 239 -4.73 -19.78 -2.11
CA ALA A 239 -4.67 -19.96 -3.55
C ALA A 239 -5.85 -19.27 -4.26
N ASN A 240 -5.67 -19.00 -5.55
CA ASN A 240 -6.68 -18.47 -6.48
C ASN A 240 -7.27 -17.11 -6.11
N ASN A 241 -6.62 -16.33 -5.25
CA ASN A 241 -7.08 -14.98 -4.92
C ASN A 241 -5.90 -14.00 -4.85
N PRO A 242 -5.19 -13.79 -5.98
CA PRO A 242 -4.14 -12.78 -6.07
C PRO A 242 -4.71 -11.37 -5.87
N GLY A 243 -3.85 -10.45 -5.43
CA GLY A 243 -4.21 -9.06 -5.23
C GLY A 243 -4.57 -8.38 -6.56
N VAL A 244 -5.66 -7.62 -6.54
CA VAL A 244 -6.12 -6.81 -7.67
C VAL A 244 -5.98 -5.33 -7.32
N TYR A 245 -5.35 -4.61 -8.24
CA TYR A 245 -4.94 -3.23 -8.09
C TYR A 245 -5.62 -2.37 -9.15
N ILE A 246 -5.97 -1.13 -8.83
CA ILE A 246 -6.34 -0.14 -9.84
C ILE A 246 -5.10 0.23 -10.64
N ASP A 247 -5.15 0.14 -11.98
CA ASP A 247 -4.05 0.49 -12.88
C ASP A 247 -3.87 2.02 -12.91
N VAL A 248 -2.88 2.55 -12.19
CA VAL A 248 -2.77 4.01 -11.96
C VAL A 248 -2.61 4.78 -13.27
N ARG A 249 -1.99 4.19 -14.30
CA ARG A 249 -1.81 4.85 -15.59
C ARG A 249 -3.14 5.18 -16.28
N GLN A 250 -4.18 4.36 -16.06
CA GLN A 250 -5.52 4.54 -16.65
C GLN A 250 -6.28 5.71 -16.02
N TYR A 251 -5.88 6.14 -14.82
CA TYR A 251 -6.56 7.19 -14.05
C TYR A 251 -5.76 8.49 -13.99
N ARG A 252 -4.66 8.61 -14.72
CA ARG A 252 -3.75 9.77 -14.63
C ARG A 252 -4.46 11.11 -14.79
N ALA A 253 -5.30 11.25 -15.82
CA ALA A 253 -6.05 12.47 -16.07
C ALA A 253 -7.00 12.82 -14.91
N TRP A 254 -7.70 11.82 -14.36
CA TRP A 254 -8.58 12.02 -13.22
C TRP A 254 -7.79 12.42 -11.96
N ILE A 255 -6.67 11.75 -11.67
CA ILE A 255 -5.80 12.04 -10.54
C ILE A 255 -5.28 13.49 -10.61
N ASP A 256 -4.71 13.89 -11.75
CA ASP A 256 -4.13 15.22 -11.92
C ASP A 256 -5.18 16.32 -11.76
N SER A 257 -6.42 16.09 -12.22
CA SER A 257 -7.53 17.05 -12.03
C SER A 257 -7.91 17.27 -10.56
N GLN A 258 -7.57 16.36 -9.64
CA GLN A 258 -7.84 16.57 -8.21
C GLN A 258 -6.83 17.53 -7.55
N PHE A 259 -5.66 17.76 -8.15
CA PHE A 259 -4.62 18.58 -7.53
C PHE A 259 -5.00 20.05 -7.43
N THR A 260 -5.83 20.55 -8.34
CA THR A 260 -6.29 21.93 -8.40
C THR A 260 -7.74 22.10 -7.95
N ARG A 261 -8.45 20.99 -7.69
CA ARG A 261 -9.86 20.98 -7.29
C ARG A 261 -10.06 21.59 -5.90
N THR A 262 -11.03 22.47 -5.69
CA THR A 262 -11.24 23.15 -4.39
C THR A 262 -12.60 22.89 -3.76
N ASP A 263 -13.52 22.25 -4.46
CA ASP A 263 -14.82 21.89 -3.90
C ASP A 263 -14.70 20.70 -2.96
N ASN A 264 -15.50 20.72 -1.89
CA ASN A 264 -15.71 19.57 -1.03
C ASN A 264 -17.02 18.90 -1.42
N PRO A 265 -17.06 17.56 -1.52
CA PRO A 265 -18.33 16.86 -1.63
C PRO A 265 -19.23 17.21 -0.45
N ALA A 266 -20.53 17.36 -0.70
CA ALA A 266 -21.50 17.65 0.35
C ALA A 266 -21.52 16.54 1.43
N PRO A 267 -21.89 16.86 2.69
CA PRO A 267 -22.13 15.83 3.69
C PRO A 267 -23.09 14.75 3.18
N GLY A 268 -22.73 13.48 3.35
CA GLY A 268 -23.52 12.36 2.84
C GLY A 268 -23.32 12.07 1.35
N TRP A 269 -22.37 12.72 0.67
CA TRP A 269 -22.02 12.39 -0.70
C TRP A 269 -21.67 10.90 -0.84
N ALA A 270 -22.14 10.29 -1.92
CA ALA A 270 -21.79 8.94 -2.33
C ALA A 270 -21.48 8.95 -3.85
N PRO A 271 -20.63 8.02 -4.33
CA PRO A 271 -20.50 7.74 -5.75
C PRO A 271 -21.85 7.44 -6.39
N ASN A 272 -21.98 7.64 -7.69
CA ASN A 272 -23.24 7.46 -8.42
C ASN A 272 -23.90 6.13 -8.02
N PRO A 273 -25.16 6.16 -7.53
CA PRO A 273 -25.89 4.94 -7.26
C PRO A 273 -26.01 4.17 -8.57
N LEU A 274 -25.68 2.88 -8.50
CA LEU A 274 -25.85 1.95 -9.60
C LEU A 274 -27.31 1.93 -10.08
#